data_AF-A0A527ZY30-F1
#
_entry.id   AF-A0A527ZY30-F1
#
_cell.length_a   1.000
_cell.length_b   1.000
_cell.length_c   1.000
_cell.angle_alpha   90.00
_cell.angle_beta   90.00
_cell.angle_gamma   90.00
#
_symmetry.space_group_name_H-M   'P 1'
#
loop_
_entity.id
_entity.type
_entity.pdbx_description
1 polymer ?
#
loop_
_entity_poly.entity_id
_entity_poly.type
_entity_poly.pdbx_seq_one_letter_code
_entity_poly.pdbx_strand_id
1 'polypeptide(L)'
;MIIPLPPVLMDVLQAINLGISALLLMVAVYIKSPLAFVTFPAVLLLTTLFRLSLGIAATRMILLHSDAGQIIKTFGDFVVAGNLIVGGVTFLIITIVQFVVITKGSERVAEVAARFSLDAMPGKQMSIDGDLRAGGIDIQEARRRRIAIERESQLYAAMDGAMKFIKGDAIAGLISIFVNIIGGIAIGALQKSMSLNEALEIYTILTIGDGLVGQIPALFTSITAGFIVTRISDRDKGSDLGSEIGDEVKAQPRALIAGSFILILFSLVPGFPTAIFVILAVLAGGGGWLLQRRR
;
A
#
# COMPACT_ATOMS: atom_id res chain seq x y z
N MET A 1 -15.37 -8.82 16.06
CA MET A 1 -15.33 -7.75 17.08
C MET A 1 -15.79 -8.22 18.47
N ILE A 2 -16.95 -8.87 18.65
CA ILE A 2 -17.46 -9.22 20.02
C ILE A 2 -17.24 -10.71 20.39
N ILE A 3 -17.23 -11.60 19.40
CA ILE A 3 -17.16 -13.04 19.63
C ILE A 3 -15.71 -13.48 19.88
N PRO A 4 -15.44 -14.32 20.90
CA PRO A 4 -14.12 -14.92 21.09
C PRO A 4 -13.77 -15.83 19.92
N LEU A 5 -12.60 -15.61 19.30
CA LEU A 5 -12.15 -16.38 18.16
C LEU A 5 -11.10 -17.42 18.61
N PRO A 6 -11.19 -18.67 18.14
CA PRO A 6 -10.10 -19.62 18.29
C PRO A 6 -8.83 -19.13 17.55
N PRO A 7 -7.61 -19.41 18.07
CA PRO A 7 -6.34 -19.01 17.42
C PRO A 7 -6.25 -19.42 15.95
N VAL A 8 -6.69 -20.64 15.61
CA VAL A 8 -6.67 -21.12 14.21
C VAL A 8 -7.54 -20.27 13.30
N LEU A 9 -8.71 -19.82 13.78
CA LEU A 9 -9.59 -18.97 12.99
C LEU A 9 -9.00 -17.57 12.82
N MET A 10 -8.30 -17.05 13.84
CA MET A 10 -7.54 -15.80 13.73
C MET A 10 -6.49 -15.89 12.62
N ASP A 11 -5.71 -16.97 12.59
CA ASP A 11 -4.69 -17.19 11.55
C ASP A 11 -5.31 -17.26 10.15
N VAL A 12 -6.42 -17.98 9.97
CA VAL A 12 -7.13 -18.05 8.69
C VAL A 12 -7.61 -16.66 8.24
N LEU A 13 -8.22 -15.89 9.14
CA LEU A 13 -8.73 -14.56 8.80
C LEU A 13 -7.61 -13.56 8.50
N GLN A 14 -6.49 -13.64 9.21
CA GLN A 14 -5.31 -12.81 8.91
C GLN A 14 -4.66 -13.19 7.58
N ALA A 15 -4.57 -14.49 7.27
CA ALA A 15 -4.09 -14.96 5.97
C ALA A 15 -4.99 -14.48 4.82
N ILE A 16 -6.32 -14.52 5.01
CA ILE A 16 -7.27 -13.96 4.03
C ILE A 16 -7.06 -12.45 3.87
N ASN A 17 -6.88 -11.71 4.96
CA ASN A 17 -6.65 -10.26 4.92
C ASN A 17 -5.38 -9.90 4.13
N LEU A 18 -4.28 -10.61 4.40
CA LEU A 18 -3.02 -10.48 3.66
C LEU A 18 -3.20 -10.84 2.19
N GLY A 19 -3.85 -11.97 1.90
CA GLY A 19 -4.10 -12.45 0.55
C GLY A 19 -4.94 -11.49 -0.28
N ILE A 20 -6.06 -11.00 0.26
CA ILE A 20 -6.91 -10.01 -0.42
C ILE A 20 -6.13 -8.74 -0.70
N SER A 21 -5.35 -8.23 0.26
CA SER A 21 -4.59 -6.99 0.08
C SER A 21 -3.52 -7.12 -1.00
N ALA A 22 -2.83 -8.26 -1.04
CA ALA A 22 -1.85 -8.57 -2.09
C ALA A 22 -2.53 -8.72 -3.46
N LEU A 23 -3.66 -9.42 -3.53
CA LEU A 23 -4.44 -9.57 -4.76
C LEU A 23 -4.94 -8.21 -5.28
N LEU A 24 -5.40 -7.33 -4.40
CA LEU A 24 -5.83 -5.98 -4.77
C LEU A 24 -4.68 -5.18 -5.40
N LEU A 25 -3.48 -5.25 -4.81
CA LEU A 25 -2.29 -4.63 -5.38
C LEU A 25 -1.98 -5.17 -6.78
N MET A 26 -2.02 -6.49 -6.96
CA MET A 26 -1.79 -7.11 -8.26
C MET A 26 -2.86 -6.70 -9.27
N VAL A 27 -4.14 -6.65 -8.89
CA VAL A 27 -5.21 -6.16 -9.76
C VAL A 27 -4.91 -4.72 -10.20
N ALA A 28 -4.54 -3.82 -9.29
CA ALA A 28 -4.22 -2.44 -9.65
C ALA A 28 -3.02 -2.28 -10.59
N VAL A 29 -2.03 -3.19 -10.53
CA VAL A 29 -0.91 -3.19 -11.49
C VAL A 29 -1.37 -3.59 -12.90
N TYR A 30 -2.29 -4.55 -13.00
CA TYR A 30 -2.75 -5.10 -14.28
C TYR A 30 -3.97 -4.42 -14.91
N ILE A 31 -4.71 -3.59 -14.16
CA ILE A 31 -5.82 -2.83 -14.77
C ILE A 31 -5.31 -1.84 -15.80
N LYS A 32 -6.08 -1.69 -16.88
CA LYS A 32 -5.76 -0.80 -18.02
C LYS A 32 -6.32 0.61 -17.85
N SER A 33 -7.32 0.79 -16.98
CA SER A 33 -7.95 2.07 -16.69
C SER A 33 -8.51 2.06 -15.26
N PRO A 34 -8.48 3.19 -14.54
CA PRO A 34 -9.14 3.34 -13.24
C PRO A 34 -10.63 2.95 -13.27
N LEU A 35 -11.32 3.24 -14.39
CA LEU A 35 -12.74 2.94 -14.56
C LEU A 35 -13.03 1.44 -14.72
N ALA A 36 -12.01 0.59 -14.88
CA ALA A 36 -12.19 -0.86 -14.86
C ALA A 36 -12.54 -1.38 -13.46
N PHE A 37 -12.24 -0.62 -12.41
CA PHE A 37 -12.50 -1.02 -11.02
C PHE A 37 -13.26 0.06 -10.23
N VAL A 38 -14.42 0.47 -10.73
CA VAL A 38 -15.26 1.52 -10.11
C VAL A 38 -15.68 1.17 -8.67
N THR A 39 -15.80 -0.12 -8.33
CA THR A 39 -16.17 -0.58 -6.97
C THR A 39 -15.00 -0.57 -5.98
N PHE A 40 -13.79 -0.19 -6.40
CA PHE A 40 -12.60 -0.20 -5.56
C PHE A 40 -12.74 0.56 -4.23
N PRO A 41 -13.31 1.78 -4.17
CA PRO A 41 -13.46 2.49 -2.89
C PRO A 41 -14.26 1.70 -1.86
N ALA A 42 -15.32 1.01 -2.29
CA ALA A 42 -16.15 0.18 -1.41
C ALA A 42 -15.38 -1.05 -0.91
N VAL A 43 -14.59 -1.68 -1.78
CA VAL A 43 -13.72 -2.82 -1.41
C VAL A 43 -12.64 -2.38 -0.42
N LEU A 44 -12.06 -1.20 -0.62
CA LEU A 44 -11.08 -0.61 0.28
C LEU A 44 -11.67 -0.33 1.67
N LEU A 45 -12.89 0.21 1.74
CA LEU A 45 -13.60 0.41 3.01
C LEU A 45 -13.87 -0.94 3.71
N LEU A 46 -14.36 -1.93 2.97
CA LEU A 46 -14.67 -3.26 3.51
C LEU A 46 -13.42 -3.95 4.06
N THR A 47 -12.32 -3.94 3.31
CA THR A 47 -11.05 -4.54 3.73
C THR A 47 -10.43 -3.82 4.91
N THR A 48 -10.55 -2.48 4.97
CA THR A 48 -10.10 -1.70 6.14
C THR A 48 -10.94 -2.02 7.39
N LEU A 49 -12.26 -2.12 7.25
CA LEU A 49 -13.15 -2.53 8.35
C LEU A 49 -12.88 -3.96 8.82
N PHE A 50 -12.61 -4.86 7.89
CA PHE A 50 -12.22 -6.24 8.19
C PHE A 50 -10.91 -6.26 8.99
N ARG A 51 -9.88 -5.55 8.53
CA ARG A 51 -8.61 -5.38 9.24
C ARG A 51 -8.80 -4.80 10.64
N LEU A 52 -9.54 -3.70 10.78
CA LEU A 52 -9.86 -3.10 12.09
C LEU A 52 -10.53 -4.11 13.03
N SER A 53 -11.47 -4.89 12.49
CA SER A 53 -12.17 -5.92 13.25
C SER A 53 -11.24 -7.03 13.74
N LEU A 54 -10.24 -7.41 12.92
CA LEU A 54 -9.22 -8.37 13.29
C LEU A 54 -8.26 -7.81 14.34
N GLY A 55 -7.80 -6.56 14.20
CA GLY A 55 -6.93 -5.91 15.20
C GLY A 55 -7.58 -5.81 16.58
N ILE A 56 -8.87 -5.46 16.66
CA ILE A 56 -9.61 -5.45 17.94
C ILE A 56 -9.72 -6.87 18.52
N ALA A 57 -10.00 -7.87 17.68
CA ALA A 57 -10.10 -9.25 18.14
C ALA A 57 -8.73 -9.80 18.59
N ALA A 58 -7.65 -9.47 17.88
CA ALA A 58 -6.28 -9.83 18.22
C ALA A 58 -5.84 -9.18 19.53
N THR A 59 -6.07 -7.88 19.70
CA THR A 59 -5.87 -7.15 20.97
C THR A 59 -6.53 -7.88 22.14
N ARG A 60 -7.80 -8.27 22.01
CA ARG A 60 -8.51 -9.01 23.06
C ARG A 60 -7.86 -10.36 23.35
N MET A 61 -7.45 -11.11 22.32
CA MET A 61 -6.79 -12.40 22.47
C MET A 61 -5.41 -12.27 23.14
N ILE A 62 -4.62 -11.28 22.75
CA ILE A 62 -3.33 -10.93 23.37
C ILE A 62 -3.54 -10.67 24.86
N LEU A 63 -4.44 -9.75 25.21
CA LEU A 63 -4.67 -9.35 26.60
C LEU A 63 -5.19 -10.51 27.47
N LEU A 64 -6.21 -11.25 27.00
CA LEU A 64 -6.84 -12.31 27.78
C LEU A 64 -6.01 -13.60 27.83
N HIS A 65 -5.51 -14.08 26.70
CA HIS A 65 -4.93 -15.43 26.59
C HIS A 65 -3.42 -15.42 26.41
N SER A 66 -2.78 -14.25 26.21
CA SER A 66 -1.35 -14.16 25.87
C SER A 66 -1.00 -15.02 24.63
N ASP A 67 -1.98 -15.18 23.74
CA ASP A 67 -1.90 -15.89 22.48
C ASP A 67 -2.78 -15.16 21.46
N ALA A 68 -2.26 -14.98 20.25
CA ALA A 68 -2.90 -14.22 19.18
C ALA A 68 -2.95 -15.01 17.85
N GLY A 69 -2.58 -16.29 17.86
CA GLY A 69 -2.38 -17.07 16.65
C GLY A 69 -0.92 -17.12 16.19
N GLN A 70 -0.63 -18.07 15.32
CA GLN A 70 0.71 -18.36 14.84
C GLN A 70 1.25 -17.28 13.92
N ILE A 71 0.40 -16.66 13.09
CA ILE A 71 0.84 -15.61 12.16
C ILE A 71 1.38 -14.42 12.95
N ILE A 72 0.61 -13.92 13.92
CA ILE A 72 1.01 -12.79 14.76
C ILE A 72 2.31 -13.09 15.50
N LYS A 73 2.39 -14.27 16.14
CA LYS A 73 3.61 -14.67 16.85
C LYS A 73 4.83 -14.73 15.93
N THR A 74 4.69 -15.33 14.76
CA THR A 74 5.79 -15.47 13.78
C THR A 74 6.29 -14.11 13.29
N PHE A 75 5.40 -13.16 13.04
CA PHE A 75 5.80 -11.80 12.65
C PHE A 75 6.51 -11.06 13.80
N GLY A 76 6.06 -11.24 15.03
CA GLY A 76 6.71 -10.69 16.21
C GLY A 76 8.14 -11.22 16.37
N ASP A 77 8.28 -12.55 16.34
CA ASP A 77 9.57 -13.23 16.47
C ASP A 77 10.54 -12.85 15.33
N PHE A 78 10.03 -12.70 14.10
CA PHE A 78 10.81 -12.29 12.93
C PHE A 78 11.45 -10.91 13.10
N VAL A 79 10.71 -9.93 13.63
CA VAL A 79 11.24 -8.56 13.81
C VAL A 79 12.12 -8.44 15.05
N VAL A 80 11.82 -9.18 16.11
CA VAL A 80 12.63 -9.17 17.32
C VAL A 80 13.97 -9.86 17.09
N ALA A 81 14.04 -10.91 16.27
CA ALA A 81 15.29 -11.59 15.90
C ALA A 81 16.20 -11.91 17.10
N GLY A 82 15.59 -12.23 18.25
CA GLY A 82 16.28 -12.53 19.52
C GLY A 82 16.72 -11.32 20.36
N ASN A 83 16.46 -10.07 19.92
CA ASN A 83 16.72 -8.87 20.70
C ASN A 83 15.49 -7.94 20.74
N LEU A 84 14.79 -7.95 21.88
CA LEU A 84 13.55 -7.20 22.07
C LEU A 84 13.71 -5.69 21.84
N ILE A 85 14.85 -5.11 22.21
CA ILE A 85 15.12 -3.69 22.05
C ILE A 85 15.27 -3.34 20.56
N VAL A 86 16.09 -4.11 19.84
CA VAL A 86 16.29 -3.91 18.39
C VAL A 86 14.98 -4.11 17.65
N GLY A 87 14.20 -5.13 18.02
CA GLY A 87 12.85 -5.36 17.48
C GLY A 87 11.91 -4.18 17.72
N GLY A 88 11.85 -3.67 18.95
CA GLY A 88 11.02 -2.52 19.30
C GLY A 88 11.41 -1.25 18.54
N VAL A 89 12.70 -0.97 18.40
CA VAL A 89 13.20 0.19 17.62
C VAL A 89 12.85 0.03 16.14
N THR A 90 13.11 -1.15 15.57
CA THR A 90 12.82 -1.44 14.16
C THR A 90 11.33 -1.33 13.87
N PHE A 91 10.50 -1.91 14.73
CA PHE A 91 9.05 -1.81 14.65
C PHE A 91 8.55 -0.36 14.72
N LEU A 92 9.10 0.45 15.62
CA LEU A 92 8.72 1.86 15.73
C LEU A 92 9.07 2.63 14.45
N ILE A 93 10.24 2.39 13.86
CA ILE A 93 10.64 3.00 12.57
C ILE A 93 9.67 2.59 11.47
N ILE A 94 9.39 1.30 11.31
CA ILE A 94 8.45 0.80 10.28
C ILE A 94 7.08 1.43 10.47
N THR A 95 6.60 1.50 11.70
CA THR A 95 5.29 2.07 12.06
C THR A 95 5.23 3.56 11.72
N ILE A 96 6.28 4.33 12.03
CA ILE A 96 6.38 5.76 11.69
C ILE A 96 6.39 5.95 10.17
N VAL A 97 7.21 5.19 9.45
CA VAL A 97 7.27 5.26 7.99
C VAL A 97 5.91 4.94 7.38
N GLN A 98 5.25 3.87 7.85
CA GLN A 98 3.93 3.49 7.39
C GLN A 98 2.91 4.61 7.59
N PHE A 99 2.87 5.25 8.75
CA PHE A 99 1.91 6.31 9.01
C PHE A 99 2.24 7.64 8.29
N VAL A 100 3.46 8.15 8.49
CA VAL A 100 3.87 9.50 8.07
C VAL A 100 4.17 9.56 6.58
N VAL A 101 4.81 8.55 6.01
CA VAL A 101 5.19 8.57 4.59
C VAL A 101 4.08 7.96 3.75
N ILE A 102 3.62 6.76 4.13
CA ILE A 102 2.79 5.95 3.24
C ILE A 102 1.32 6.35 3.35
N THR A 103 0.73 6.26 4.54
CA THR A 103 -0.70 6.59 4.75
C THR A 103 -0.98 8.06 4.47
N LYS A 104 -0.21 8.97 5.06
CA LYS A 104 -0.35 10.43 4.85
C LYS A 104 0.00 10.86 3.44
N GLY A 105 1.05 10.29 2.84
CA GLY A 105 1.41 10.57 1.45
C GLY A 105 0.31 10.13 0.49
N SER A 106 -0.23 8.92 0.68
CA SER A 106 -1.31 8.39 -0.16
C SER A 106 -2.61 9.19 0.00
N GLU A 107 -2.97 9.61 1.22
CA GLU A 107 -4.11 10.52 1.47
C GLU A 107 -3.96 11.80 0.64
N ARG A 108 -2.78 12.41 0.67
CA ARG A 108 -2.55 13.67 -0.03
C ARG A 108 -2.60 13.51 -1.55
N VAL A 109 -2.02 12.44 -2.08
CA VAL A 109 -2.07 12.14 -3.52
C VAL A 109 -3.53 11.93 -3.96
N ALA A 110 -4.31 11.17 -3.18
CA ALA A 110 -5.72 10.93 -3.47
C ALA A 110 -6.57 12.21 -3.42
N GLU A 111 -6.41 13.02 -2.38
CA GLU A 111 -7.13 14.30 -2.22
C GLU A 111 -6.86 15.25 -3.40
N VAL A 112 -5.58 15.41 -3.75
CA VAL A 112 -5.15 16.34 -4.79
C VAL A 112 -5.60 15.87 -6.17
N ALA A 113 -5.43 14.58 -6.48
CA ALA A 113 -5.86 14.02 -7.75
C ALA A 113 -7.39 14.04 -7.90
N ALA A 114 -8.13 13.71 -6.83
CA ALA A 114 -9.58 13.81 -6.82
C ALA A 114 -10.02 15.24 -7.09
N ARG A 115 -9.45 16.21 -6.37
CA ARG A 115 -9.79 17.63 -6.55
C ARG A 115 -9.50 18.10 -7.97
N PHE A 116 -8.31 17.86 -8.51
CA PHE A 116 -7.99 18.29 -9.88
C PHE A 116 -8.84 17.60 -10.94
N SER A 117 -9.15 16.31 -10.76
CA SER A 117 -10.03 15.59 -11.68
C SER A 117 -11.45 16.17 -11.64
N LEU A 118 -11.96 16.49 -10.44
CA LEU A 118 -13.27 17.10 -10.26
C LEU A 118 -13.32 18.53 -10.85
N ASP A 119 -12.29 19.34 -10.63
CA ASP A 119 -12.17 20.70 -11.18
C ASP A 119 -12.08 20.68 -12.72
N ALA A 120 -11.53 19.62 -13.32
CA ALA A 120 -11.43 19.45 -14.76
C ALA A 120 -12.74 18.97 -15.44
N MET A 121 -13.74 18.53 -14.67
CA MET A 121 -14.96 17.94 -15.24
C MET A 121 -15.78 18.88 -16.14
N PRO A 122 -16.02 20.16 -15.78
CA PRO A 122 -16.75 21.08 -16.65
C PRO A 122 -16.02 21.27 -17.99
N GLY A 123 -14.68 21.34 -17.97
CA GLY A 123 -13.86 21.41 -19.18
C GLY A 123 -13.99 20.18 -20.07
N LYS A 124 -13.95 18.98 -19.48
CA LYS A 124 -14.17 17.72 -20.21
C LYS A 124 -15.60 17.64 -20.80
N GLN A 125 -16.62 18.10 -20.07
CA GLN A 125 -18.01 18.15 -20.56
C GLN A 125 -18.17 19.17 -21.70
N MET A 126 -17.60 20.38 -21.55
CA MET A 126 -17.60 21.40 -22.61
C MET A 126 -16.87 20.92 -23.87
N SER A 127 -15.79 20.17 -23.73
CA SER A 127 -15.09 19.56 -24.87
C SER A 127 -15.98 18.56 -25.62
N ILE A 128 -16.76 17.73 -24.92
CA ILE A 128 -17.73 16.81 -25.55
C ILE A 128 -18.81 17.60 -26.30
N ASP A 129 -19.30 18.69 -25.70
CA ASP A 129 -20.32 19.52 -26.31
C ASP A 129 -19.78 20.25 -27.55
N GLY A 130 -18.51 20.68 -27.50
CA GLY A 130 -17.77 21.22 -28.63
C GLY A 130 -17.65 20.22 -29.78
N ASP A 131 -17.19 18.99 -29.50
CA ASP A 131 -17.05 17.92 -30.48
C ASP A 131 -18.39 17.55 -31.13
N LEU A 132 -19.47 17.48 -30.33
CA LEU A 132 -20.82 17.18 -30.81
C LEU A 132 -21.34 18.29 -31.74
N ARG A 133 -21.11 19.57 -31.37
CA ARG A 133 -21.50 20.72 -32.20
C ARG A 133 -20.69 20.83 -33.49
N ALA A 134 -19.41 20.45 -33.44
CA ALA A 134 -18.53 20.42 -34.61
C ALA A 134 -18.81 19.21 -35.53
N GLY A 135 -19.67 18.28 -35.12
CA GLY A 135 -19.97 17.05 -35.88
C GLY A 135 -18.87 15.99 -35.81
N GLY A 136 -17.90 16.13 -34.89
CA GLY A 136 -16.81 15.17 -34.70
C GLY A 136 -17.24 13.88 -33.98
N ILE A 137 -18.36 13.92 -33.26
CA ILE A 137 -18.98 12.75 -32.58
C ILE A 137 -20.50 12.78 -32.73
N ASP A 138 -21.15 11.62 -32.60
CA ASP A 138 -22.61 11.51 -32.57
C ASP A 138 -23.19 11.69 -31.15
N ILE A 139 -24.52 11.77 -31.06
CA ILE A 139 -25.26 11.93 -29.79
C ILE A 139 -25.04 10.72 -28.84
N GLN A 140 -24.92 9.51 -29.39
CA GLN A 140 -24.76 8.29 -28.58
C GLN A 140 -23.38 8.22 -27.95
N GLU A 141 -22.34 8.57 -28.70
CA GLU A 141 -20.96 8.68 -28.26
C GLU A 141 -20.79 9.83 -27.26
N ALA A 142 -21.39 10.98 -27.52
CA ALA A 142 -21.44 12.08 -26.54
C ALA A 142 -22.07 11.62 -25.20
N ARG A 143 -23.18 10.86 -25.26
CA ARG A 143 -23.82 10.29 -24.06
C ARG A 143 -22.90 9.29 -23.34
N ARG A 144 -22.25 8.38 -24.08
CA ARG A 144 -21.29 7.41 -23.50
C ARG A 144 -20.14 8.10 -22.79
N ARG A 145 -19.55 9.12 -23.41
CA ARG A 145 -18.44 9.90 -22.81
C ARG A 145 -18.88 10.66 -21.57
N ARG A 146 -20.08 11.25 -21.56
CA ARG A 146 -20.64 11.90 -20.35
C ARG A 146 -20.82 10.92 -19.20
N ILE A 147 -21.36 9.73 -19.45
CA ILE A 147 -21.49 8.67 -18.43
C ILE A 147 -20.10 8.25 -17.89
N ALA A 148 -19.09 8.18 -18.76
CA ALA A 148 -17.72 7.87 -18.32
C ALA A 148 -17.15 8.96 -17.39
N ILE A 149 -17.35 10.25 -17.71
CA ILE A 149 -16.95 11.36 -16.84
C ILE A 149 -17.70 11.32 -15.51
N GLU A 150 -18.99 11.00 -15.51
CA GLU A 150 -19.77 10.87 -14.28
C GLU A 150 -19.23 9.75 -13.38
N ARG A 151 -18.91 8.58 -13.96
CA ARG A 151 -18.29 7.48 -13.22
C ARG A 151 -16.90 7.83 -12.69
N GLU A 152 -16.12 8.57 -13.48
CA GLU A 152 -14.81 9.09 -13.06
C GLU A 152 -14.96 10.02 -11.85
N SER A 153 -15.93 10.94 -11.89
CA SER A 153 -16.29 11.82 -10.76
C SER A 153 -16.60 11.04 -9.49
N GLN A 154 -17.51 10.08 -9.58
CA GLN A 154 -17.96 9.27 -8.45
C GLN A 154 -16.82 8.45 -7.86
N LEU A 155 -15.95 7.88 -8.71
CA LEU A 155 -14.78 7.14 -8.29
C LEU A 155 -13.84 8.03 -7.46
N TYR A 156 -13.45 9.20 -7.98
CA TYR A 156 -12.52 10.10 -7.28
C TYR A 156 -13.12 10.69 -5.99
N ALA A 157 -14.42 11.03 -6.00
CA ALA A 157 -15.11 11.49 -4.80
C ALA A 157 -15.18 10.40 -3.71
N ALA A 158 -15.50 9.16 -4.08
CA ALA A 158 -15.53 8.03 -3.15
C ALA A 158 -14.12 7.67 -2.65
N MET A 159 -13.09 7.80 -3.50
CA MET A 159 -11.69 7.59 -3.13
C MET A 159 -11.20 8.55 -2.05
N ASP A 160 -11.50 9.85 -2.14
CA ASP A 160 -11.14 10.82 -1.10
C ASP A 160 -11.73 10.44 0.27
N GLY A 161 -13.00 10.03 0.30
CA GLY A 161 -13.65 9.54 1.51
C GLY A 161 -13.01 8.26 2.06
N ALA A 162 -12.74 7.29 1.21
CA ALA A 162 -12.11 6.02 1.57
C ALA A 162 -10.70 6.20 2.15
N MET A 163 -9.91 7.14 1.62
CA MET A 163 -8.56 7.41 2.10
C MET A 163 -8.53 8.06 3.50
N LYS A 164 -9.51 8.92 3.82
CA LYS A 164 -9.67 9.45 5.18
C LYS A 164 -9.97 8.33 6.19
N PHE A 165 -10.70 7.30 5.76
CA PHE A 165 -10.98 6.13 6.58
C PHE A 165 -9.71 5.30 6.87
N ILE A 166 -8.86 5.05 5.86
CA ILE A 166 -7.56 4.37 6.06
C ILE A 166 -6.67 5.12 7.04
N LYS A 167 -6.65 6.45 6.98
CA LYS A 167 -5.91 7.24 7.97
C LYS A 167 -6.45 7.06 9.39
N GLY A 168 -7.77 7.02 9.55
CA GLY A 168 -8.39 6.72 10.83
C GLY A 168 -7.97 5.35 11.38
N ASP A 169 -7.93 4.34 10.51
CA ASP A 169 -7.44 3.01 10.84
C ASP A 169 -5.97 3.02 11.29
N ALA A 170 -5.09 3.72 10.59
CA ALA A 170 -3.68 3.79 10.99
C ALA A 170 -3.49 4.49 12.35
N ILE A 171 -4.30 5.50 12.68
CA ILE A 171 -4.31 6.12 14.02
C ILE A 171 -4.81 5.14 15.07
N ALA A 172 -5.89 4.39 14.78
CA ALA A 172 -6.41 3.38 15.69
C ALA A 172 -5.39 2.26 15.95
N GLY A 173 -4.63 1.84 14.93
CA GLY A 173 -3.54 0.89 15.06
C GLY A 173 -2.42 1.39 15.99
N LEU A 174 -2.02 2.65 15.85
CA LEU A 174 -1.06 3.28 16.78
C LEU A 174 -1.55 3.25 18.22
N ILE A 175 -2.81 3.63 18.46
CA ILE A 175 -3.42 3.62 19.79
C ILE A 175 -3.46 2.19 20.34
N SER A 176 -3.84 1.21 19.51
CA SER A 176 -3.90 -0.20 19.89
C SER A 176 -2.54 -0.74 20.35
N ILE A 177 -1.44 -0.35 19.70
CA ILE A 177 -0.07 -0.71 20.14
C ILE A 177 0.20 -0.23 21.57
N PHE A 178 -0.08 1.04 21.87
CA PHE A 178 0.11 1.58 23.21
C PHE A 178 -0.75 0.86 24.26
N VAL A 179 -2.02 0.61 23.92
CA VAL A 179 -2.96 -0.09 24.81
C VAL A 179 -2.49 -1.54 25.06
N ASN A 180 -2.00 -2.24 24.04
CA ASN A 180 -1.57 -3.63 24.17
C ASN A 180 -0.31 -3.78 25.01
N ILE A 181 0.68 -2.89 24.84
CA ILE A 181 1.90 -2.92 25.65
C ILE A 181 1.56 -2.60 27.11
N ILE A 182 0.90 -1.48 27.38
CA ILE A 182 0.62 -1.03 28.75
C ILE A 182 -0.36 -1.99 29.45
N GLY A 183 -1.48 -2.28 28.78
CA GLY A 183 -2.50 -3.18 29.31
C GLY A 183 -2.01 -4.61 29.45
N GLY A 184 -1.21 -5.09 28.51
CA GLY A 184 -0.61 -6.42 28.53
C GLY A 184 0.33 -6.61 29.71
N ILE A 185 1.25 -5.67 29.92
CA ILE A 185 2.17 -5.70 31.07
C ILE A 185 1.38 -5.64 32.39
N ALA A 186 0.38 -4.75 32.48
CA ALA A 186 -0.44 -4.64 33.69
C ALA A 186 -1.21 -5.93 34.00
N ILE A 187 -1.84 -6.55 33.01
CA ILE A 187 -2.57 -7.82 33.18
C ILE A 187 -1.59 -8.97 33.49
N GLY A 188 -0.45 -9.04 32.78
CA GLY A 188 0.58 -10.04 33.00
C GLY A 188 1.12 -10.02 34.43
N ALA A 189 1.52 -8.84 34.91
CA ALA A 189 2.10 -8.67 36.24
C ALA A 189 1.07 -8.76 37.37
N LEU A 190 -0.11 -8.15 37.21
CA LEU A 190 -1.10 -8.04 38.31
C LEU A 190 -2.11 -9.19 38.36
N GLN A 191 -2.45 -9.80 37.22
CA GLN A 191 -3.51 -10.84 37.16
C GLN A 191 -2.97 -12.23 36.84
N LYS A 192 -1.92 -12.34 36.02
CA LYS A 192 -1.35 -13.63 35.59
C LYS A 192 -0.12 -14.08 36.40
N SER A 193 0.27 -13.31 37.41
CA SER A 193 1.43 -13.57 38.28
C SER A 193 2.75 -13.76 37.49
N MET A 194 2.86 -13.17 36.31
CA MET A 194 4.09 -13.19 35.50
C MET A 194 5.12 -12.25 36.10
N SER A 195 6.40 -12.57 35.91
CA SER A 195 7.46 -11.59 36.19
C SER A 195 7.35 -10.39 35.25
N LEU A 196 7.78 -9.20 35.68
CA LEU A 196 7.71 -8.00 34.85
C LEU A 196 8.46 -8.18 33.51
N ASN A 197 9.60 -8.88 33.54
CA ASN A 197 10.41 -9.15 32.36
C ASN A 197 9.70 -10.12 31.39
N GLU A 198 9.08 -11.17 31.91
CA GLU A 198 8.33 -12.14 31.10
C GLU A 198 7.10 -11.51 30.47
N ALA A 199 6.36 -10.69 31.24
CA ALA A 199 5.23 -9.93 30.71
C ALA A 199 5.68 -8.94 29.62
N LEU A 200 6.80 -8.24 29.83
CA LEU A 200 7.37 -7.34 28.83
C LEU A 200 7.69 -8.08 27.53
N GLU A 201 8.39 -9.21 27.61
CA GLU A 201 8.79 -10.01 26.46
C GLU A 201 7.59 -10.53 25.67
N ILE A 202 6.67 -11.24 26.32
CA ILE A 202 5.51 -11.85 25.65
C ILE A 202 4.61 -10.79 25.02
N TYR A 203 4.20 -9.78 25.80
CA TYR A 203 3.23 -8.80 25.32
C TYR A 203 3.83 -7.84 24.30
N THR A 204 5.14 -7.56 24.35
CA THR A 204 5.80 -6.73 23.34
C THR A 204 5.98 -7.51 22.04
N ILE A 205 6.40 -8.77 22.07
CA ILE A 205 6.50 -9.62 20.87
C ILE A 205 5.14 -9.73 20.18
N LEU A 206 4.08 -10.06 20.94
CA LEU A 206 2.74 -10.20 20.38
C LEU A 206 2.19 -8.88 19.83
N THR A 207 2.46 -7.76 20.50
CA THR A 207 2.01 -6.44 20.02
C THR A 207 2.74 -6.00 18.75
N ILE A 208 4.06 -6.23 18.68
CA ILE A 208 4.84 -5.97 17.47
C ILE A 208 4.30 -6.83 16.33
N GLY A 209 4.05 -8.11 16.58
CA GLY A 209 3.47 -9.04 15.62
C GLY A 209 2.12 -8.56 15.08
N ASP A 210 1.18 -8.20 15.96
CA ASP A 210 -0.16 -7.73 15.59
C ASP A 210 -0.08 -6.44 14.76
N GLY A 211 0.77 -5.51 15.19
CA GLY A 211 1.03 -4.27 14.47
C GLY A 211 1.54 -4.53 13.05
N LEU A 212 2.52 -5.42 12.87
CA LEU A 212 3.09 -5.73 11.55
C LEU A 212 2.10 -6.44 10.63
N VAL A 213 1.34 -7.40 11.17
CA VAL A 213 0.29 -8.11 10.43
C VAL A 213 -0.78 -7.14 9.95
N GLY A 214 -1.10 -6.10 10.72
CA GLY A 214 -1.99 -5.02 10.28
C GLY A 214 -1.36 -4.07 9.24
N GLN A 215 -0.06 -3.80 9.36
CA GLN A 215 0.64 -2.82 8.50
C GLN A 215 0.84 -3.29 7.06
N ILE A 216 1.15 -4.57 6.82
CA ILE A 216 1.37 -5.09 5.45
C ILE A 216 0.13 -4.93 4.55
N PRO A 217 -1.09 -5.37 4.98
CA PRO A 217 -2.33 -5.08 4.27
C PRO A 217 -2.57 -3.58 4.04
N ALA A 218 -2.29 -2.74 5.04
CA ALA A 218 -2.46 -1.29 4.94
C ALA A 218 -1.51 -0.67 3.89
N LEU A 219 -0.27 -1.14 3.83
CA LEU A 219 0.70 -0.79 2.80
C LEU A 219 0.20 -1.15 1.41
N PHE A 220 -0.20 -2.41 1.20
CA PHE A 220 -0.67 -2.88 -0.10
C PHE A 220 -1.91 -2.11 -0.56
N THR A 221 -2.91 -1.93 0.32
CA THR A 221 -4.12 -1.16 -0.02
C THR A 221 -3.85 0.31 -0.30
N SER A 222 -2.90 0.94 0.43
CA SER A 222 -2.50 2.34 0.17
C SER A 222 -1.78 2.50 -1.17
N ILE A 223 -0.86 1.60 -1.51
CA ILE A 223 -0.18 1.59 -2.81
C ILE A 223 -1.19 1.34 -3.94
N THR A 224 -2.10 0.40 -3.74
CA THR A 224 -3.17 0.08 -4.70
C THR A 224 -4.01 1.33 -5.01
N ALA A 225 -4.41 2.07 -3.96
CA ALA A 225 -5.14 3.33 -4.10
C ALA A 225 -4.32 4.39 -4.85
N GLY A 226 -3.04 4.54 -4.50
CA GLY A 226 -2.11 5.43 -5.19
C GLY A 226 -2.01 5.12 -6.69
N PHE A 227 -1.85 3.84 -7.05
CA PHE A 227 -1.80 3.41 -8.45
C PHE A 227 -3.10 3.68 -9.21
N ILE A 228 -4.25 3.37 -8.62
CA ILE A 228 -5.55 3.60 -9.28
C ILE A 228 -5.77 5.10 -9.55
N VAL A 229 -5.42 5.95 -8.59
CA VAL A 229 -5.63 7.40 -8.69
C VAL A 229 -4.64 8.08 -9.63
N THR A 230 -3.40 7.61 -9.66
CA THR A 230 -2.35 8.18 -10.53
C THR A 230 -2.37 7.59 -11.93
N ARG A 231 -3.19 6.57 -12.19
CA ARG A 231 -3.26 5.94 -13.50
C ARG A 231 -3.93 6.86 -14.51
N ILE A 232 -3.13 7.32 -15.47
CA ILE A 232 -3.60 8.09 -16.61
C ILE A 232 -4.22 7.10 -17.60
N SER A 233 -5.47 7.34 -17.99
CA SER A 233 -6.12 6.56 -19.05
C SER A 233 -5.65 7.10 -20.41
N ASP A 234 -4.59 6.53 -20.97
CA ASP A 234 -4.28 6.75 -22.37
C ASP A 234 -5.25 5.93 -23.22
N ARG A 235 -6.09 6.63 -24.01
CA ARG A 235 -7.20 6.02 -24.77
C ARG A 235 -6.75 5.00 -25.83
N ASP A 236 -5.48 5.06 -26.24
CA ASP A 236 -4.96 4.29 -27.39
C ASP A 236 -4.04 3.12 -27.01
N LYS A 237 -3.62 3.00 -25.74
CA LYS A 237 -2.74 1.92 -25.30
C LYS A 237 -3.35 1.19 -24.10
N GLY A 238 -4.05 0.10 -24.39
CA GLY A 238 -4.58 -0.81 -23.36
C GLY A 238 -3.49 -1.67 -22.71
N SER A 239 -2.35 -1.07 -22.36
CA SER A 239 -1.21 -1.68 -21.69
C SER A 239 -1.42 -1.70 -20.17
N ASP A 240 -0.80 -2.65 -19.47
CA ASP A 240 -0.68 -2.57 -18.01
C ASP A 240 0.50 -1.65 -17.60
N LEU A 241 0.57 -1.26 -16.33
CA LEU A 241 1.57 -0.31 -15.84
C LEU A 241 3.01 -0.82 -16.05
N GLY A 242 3.22 -2.12 -15.87
CA GLY A 242 4.55 -2.74 -16.03
C GLY A 242 5.05 -2.66 -17.47
N SER A 243 4.16 -2.91 -18.42
CA SER A 243 4.46 -2.78 -19.85
C SER A 243 4.72 -1.32 -20.26
N GLU A 244 3.97 -0.35 -19.72
CA GLU A 244 4.19 1.09 -19.97
C GLU A 244 5.55 1.57 -19.46
N ILE A 245 5.88 1.28 -18.19
CA ILE A 245 7.19 1.62 -17.62
C ILE A 245 8.30 0.96 -18.43
N GLY A 246 8.11 -0.30 -18.82
CA GLY A 246 9.07 -1.03 -19.65
C GLY A 246 9.31 -0.36 -20.99
N ASP A 247 8.25 0.09 -21.66
CA ASP A 247 8.33 0.74 -22.97
C ASP A 247 8.89 2.17 -22.87
N GLU A 248 8.55 2.93 -21.83
CA GLU A 248 9.10 4.27 -21.55
C GLU A 248 10.59 4.23 -21.25
N VAL A 249 11.04 3.29 -20.41
CA VAL A 249 12.46 3.09 -20.10
C VAL A 249 13.22 2.66 -21.36
N LYS A 250 12.68 1.72 -22.14
CA LYS A 250 13.27 1.30 -23.41
C LYS A 250 13.33 2.43 -24.43
N ALA A 251 12.40 3.38 -24.36
CA ALA A 251 12.36 4.53 -25.25
C ALA A 251 13.49 5.54 -25.00
N GLN A 252 14.19 5.44 -23.86
CA GLN A 252 15.30 6.33 -23.46
C GLN A 252 16.66 5.61 -23.30
N PRO A 253 17.25 5.01 -24.36
CA PRO A 253 18.53 4.31 -24.27
C PRO A 253 19.69 5.19 -23.76
N ARG A 254 19.69 6.48 -24.11
CA ARG A 254 20.73 7.43 -23.69
C ARG A 254 20.74 7.64 -22.17
N ALA A 255 19.57 7.63 -21.52
CA ALA A 255 19.46 7.76 -20.08
C ALA A 255 20.06 6.54 -19.36
N LEU A 256 19.81 5.33 -19.88
CA LEU A 256 20.39 4.08 -19.35
C LEU A 256 21.92 4.07 -19.45
N ILE A 257 22.47 4.51 -20.58
CA ILE A 257 23.91 4.62 -20.78
C ILE A 257 24.51 5.66 -19.82
N ALA A 258 23.92 6.86 -19.74
CA ALA A 258 24.39 7.89 -18.80
C ALA A 258 24.33 7.42 -17.33
N GLY A 259 23.27 6.72 -16.95
CA GLY A 259 23.14 6.11 -15.61
C GLY A 259 24.23 5.08 -15.32
N SER A 260 24.65 4.28 -16.31
CA SER A 260 25.75 3.32 -16.14
C SER A 260 27.08 3.98 -15.77
N PHE A 261 27.38 5.17 -16.30
CA PHE A 261 28.57 5.93 -15.91
C PHE A 261 28.51 6.40 -14.45
N ILE A 262 27.34 6.82 -13.97
CA ILE A 262 27.14 7.19 -12.57
C ILE A 262 27.33 5.97 -11.65
N LEU A 263 26.81 4.81 -12.05
CA LEU A 263 26.99 3.56 -11.30
C LEU A 263 28.48 3.14 -11.24
N ILE A 264 29.24 3.33 -12.32
CA ILE A 264 30.70 3.13 -12.29
C ILE A 264 31.35 4.11 -11.32
N LEU A 265 30.95 5.37 -11.29
CA LEU A 265 31.49 6.36 -10.35
C LEU A 265 31.24 5.95 -8.89
N PHE A 266 30.05 5.42 -8.57
CA PHE A 266 29.77 4.87 -7.24
C PHE A 266 30.60 3.64 -6.91
N SER A 267 30.96 2.82 -7.89
CA SER A 267 31.85 1.66 -7.67
C SER A 267 33.28 2.06 -7.28
N LEU A 268 33.69 3.31 -7.51
CA LEU A 268 35.02 3.81 -7.15
C LEU A 268 35.07 4.38 -5.72
N VAL A 269 33.92 4.53 -5.04
CA VAL A 269 33.85 5.04 -3.67
C VAL A 269 34.32 3.95 -2.69
N PRO A 270 35.37 4.20 -1.86
CA PRO A 270 35.85 3.22 -0.89
C PRO A 270 34.76 2.83 0.12
N GLY A 271 34.60 1.53 0.39
CA GLY A 271 33.60 0.99 1.31
C GLY A 271 32.26 0.63 0.66
N PHE A 272 32.04 0.98 -0.61
CA PHE A 272 30.85 0.55 -1.34
C PHE A 272 31.04 -0.87 -1.93
N PRO A 273 29.98 -1.67 -2.09
CA PRO A 273 30.05 -2.97 -2.72
C PRO A 273 30.30 -2.84 -4.24
N THR A 274 31.56 -2.68 -4.62
CA THR A 274 32.00 -2.37 -5.99
C THR A 274 31.45 -3.33 -7.04
N ALA A 275 31.47 -4.64 -6.74
CA ALA A 275 30.95 -5.68 -7.62
C ALA A 275 29.46 -5.49 -7.96
N ILE A 276 28.63 -5.07 -6.99
CA ILE A 276 27.20 -4.86 -7.21
C ILE A 276 26.99 -3.68 -8.17
N PHE A 277 27.67 -2.56 -7.93
CA PHE A 277 27.56 -1.38 -8.79
C PHE A 277 28.08 -1.62 -10.21
N VAL A 278 29.18 -2.38 -10.36
CA VAL A 278 29.71 -2.74 -11.68
C VAL A 278 28.73 -3.64 -12.43
N ILE A 279 28.12 -4.64 -11.79
CA ILE A 279 27.11 -5.50 -12.42
C ILE A 279 25.91 -4.66 -12.88
N LEU A 280 25.39 -3.76 -12.02
CA LEU A 280 24.29 -2.87 -12.39
C LEU A 280 24.67 -1.93 -13.53
N ALA A 281 25.90 -1.41 -13.54
CA ALA A 281 26.39 -0.56 -14.62
C ALA A 281 26.46 -1.31 -15.95
N VAL A 282 26.95 -2.56 -15.95
CA VAL A 282 27.01 -3.40 -17.15
C VAL A 282 25.60 -3.72 -17.66
N LEU A 283 24.66 -4.03 -16.75
CA LEU A 283 23.26 -4.30 -17.14
C LEU A 283 22.58 -3.06 -17.73
N ALA A 284 22.71 -1.90 -17.08
CA ALA A 284 22.11 -0.66 -17.55
C ALA A 284 22.75 -0.17 -18.85
N GLY A 285 24.09 -0.14 -18.91
CA GLY A 285 24.84 0.32 -20.07
C GLY A 285 24.73 -0.64 -21.25
N GLY A 286 24.84 -1.95 -21.01
CA GLY A 286 24.65 -2.99 -22.02
C GLY A 286 23.22 -3.03 -22.55
N GLY A 287 22.22 -2.94 -21.66
CA GLY A 287 20.81 -2.83 -22.03
C GLY A 287 20.52 -1.58 -22.86
N GLY A 288 21.02 -0.42 -22.42
CA GLY A 288 20.90 0.84 -23.17
C GLY A 288 21.58 0.78 -24.54
N TRP A 289 22.78 0.22 -24.63
CA TRP A 289 23.50 0.09 -25.90
C TRP A 289 22.78 -0.85 -26.88
N LEU A 290 22.28 -2.00 -26.41
CA LEU A 290 21.50 -2.93 -27.23
C LEU A 290 20.20 -2.29 -27.75
N LEU A 291 19.50 -1.51 -26.91
CA LEU A 291 18.29 -0.80 -27.29
C LEU A 291 18.58 0.32 -28.30
N GLN A 292 19.71 1.02 -28.15
CA GLN A 292 20.14 2.04 -29.10
C GLN A 292 20.48 1.44 -30.47
N ARG A 293 21.04 0.23 -30.51
CA ARG A 293 21.40 -0.47 -31.74
C ARG A 293 20.23 -1.07 -32.51
N ARG A 294 19.08 -1.27 -31.84
CA ARG A 294 17.84 -1.79 -32.42
C ARG A 294 16.94 -0.69 -33.00
N ARG A 295 17.26 0.58 -32.75
CA ARG A 295 16.65 1.74 -33.41
C ARG A 295 17.50 2.15 -34.60
#